data_AF-A0A5C7NTP8-F1
#
_entry.id   AF-A0A5C7NTP8-F1
#
_cell.length_a   1.000
_cell.length_b   1.000
_cell.length_c   1.000
_cell.angle_alpha   90.00
_cell.angle_beta   90.00
_cell.angle_gamma   90.00
#
_symmetry.space_group_name_H-M   'P 1'
#
loop_
_entity.id
_entity.type
_entity.pdbx_description
1 polymer ?
#
loop_
_entity_poly.entity_id
_entity_poly.type
_entity_poly.pdbx_seq_one_letter_code
_entity_poly.pdbx_strand_id
1 'polypeptide(L)'
;MPVRKHPPSSSEQLDGQSTSLRRSLPRAVLLLTLLPLLVAGSMALIAGSQRLRLRHGDELQDRAMLQAARLQRDFAEIEALIDAAAPRLGRCASEQPDALCGRHPWLLMSEVTERPADGDTRSRWELAGDGALTLHWPEDNGSRVLVWHFPAQIWAQWWQAQAMSSSEKMVLVQGHRHVALRGGQKVAIQDLAISPAWLASQTGTGRSADPGTGPHPQTPVPWRWGRSVVPDTSLSLIVLESGSTYQKDLLRDGLRITIAVIAISLLSAFIAWRFASQLAHAIRQVATGARAVLKGHFLSAQVDLDRKDELGLLARSFNHMSLDLERRNRERDVFGRLVSPEVRDKLMHGELMLGGHEVECAVLICDIRGFTARCENMKPRDVVLLLNDYFTRMTHAVQRYGGYVNNFIGDAMIVVFGATEPDERRFEKALYTSMAMREALAEFNRERMSYGETPLEIGVGIASGTALAGQIGSLERCIYTVIGDTVNVAARLETLSKQFPWMSVLINEETWVHLPPTIQAAFDDLGEHHLKGRGQTVHVWGLRREGELPVPDSTLQRLVPEDPDA
;
A
#
# COMPACT_ATOMS: atom_id res chain seq x y z
N MET A 1 -26.39 -16.85 35.04
CA MET A 1 -25.20 -17.08 34.21
C MET A 1 -25.19 -16.07 33.08
N PRO A 2 -24.13 -15.26 32.89
CA PRO A 2 -24.08 -14.34 31.76
C PRO A 2 -23.72 -15.13 30.49
N VAL A 3 -24.46 -14.88 29.43
CA VAL A 3 -24.24 -15.42 28.08
C VAL A 3 -22.88 -14.94 27.58
N ARG A 4 -21.92 -15.86 27.43
CA ARG A 4 -20.64 -15.59 26.76
C ARG A 4 -20.93 -15.27 25.30
N LYS A 5 -20.73 -14.02 24.90
CA LYS A 5 -20.65 -13.64 23.49
C LYS A 5 -19.50 -14.41 22.85
N HIS A 6 -19.79 -15.18 21.80
CA HIS A 6 -18.75 -15.79 20.98
C HIS A 6 -17.81 -14.71 20.41
N PRO A 7 -16.50 -14.95 20.36
CA PRO A 7 -15.59 -14.05 19.66
C PRO A 7 -15.97 -14.00 18.17
N PRO A 8 -15.87 -12.83 17.52
CA PRO A 8 -16.18 -12.70 16.10
C PRO A 8 -15.30 -13.63 15.29
N SER A 9 -15.88 -14.21 14.23
CA SER A 9 -15.14 -15.10 13.33
C SER A 9 -13.94 -14.35 12.72
N SER A 10 -12.85 -15.07 12.43
CA SER A 10 -11.63 -14.51 11.83
C SER A 10 -11.90 -13.71 10.53
N SER A 11 -13.01 -13.99 9.85
CA SER A 11 -13.47 -13.23 8.68
C SER A 11 -13.95 -11.81 9.00
N GLU A 12 -14.66 -11.59 10.11
CA GLU A 12 -15.14 -10.26 10.54
C GLU A 12 -14.00 -9.37 11.05
N GLN A 13 -13.01 -9.96 11.73
CA GLN A 13 -11.82 -9.21 12.20
C GLN A 13 -10.96 -8.69 11.03
N LEU A 14 -10.83 -9.46 9.95
CA LEU A 14 -10.07 -9.07 8.77
C LEU A 14 -10.76 -7.94 7.97
N ASP A 15 -12.09 -7.96 7.87
CA ASP A 15 -12.84 -6.90 7.18
C ASP A 15 -12.84 -5.57 7.98
N GLY A 16 -12.86 -5.62 9.31
CA GLY A 16 -12.68 -4.46 10.18
C GLY A 16 -11.29 -3.81 10.08
N GLN A 17 -10.22 -4.59 9.89
CA GLN A 17 -8.88 -4.03 9.68
C GLN A 17 -8.71 -3.42 8.28
N SER A 18 -9.36 -3.99 7.25
CA SER A 18 -9.31 -3.47 5.88
C SER A 18 -9.95 -2.08 5.74
N THR A 19 -11.01 -1.80 6.51
CA THR A 19 -11.70 -0.50 6.54
C THR A 19 -10.91 0.58 7.28
N SER A 20 -10.12 0.19 8.30
CA SER A 20 -9.17 1.05 9.01
C SER A 20 -8.04 1.56 8.10
N LEU A 21 -7.37 0.65 7.38
CA LEU A 21 -6.29 0.99 6.44
C LEU A 21 -6.76 1.86 5.25
N ARG A 22 -8.00 1.65 4.77
CA ARG A 22 -8.63 2.52 3.74
C ARG A 22 -8.78 3.98 4.19
N ARG A 23 -8.94 4.25 5.48
CA ARG A 23 -9.16 5.61 6.02
C ARG A 23 -7.86 6.31 6.42
N SER A 24 -6.83 5.56 6.81
CA SER A 24 -5.60 6.13 7.37
C SER A 24 -4.54 6.47 6.31
N LEU A 25 -4.38 5.67 5.25
CA LEU A 25 -3.38 5.90 4.20
C LEU A 25 -3.50 7.29 3.53
N PRO A 26 -4.68 7.74 3.06
CA PRO A 26 -4.77 9.05 2.43
C PRO A 26 -4.48 10.20 3.41
N ARG A 27 -4.79 10.05 4.70
CA ARG A 27 -4.50 11.05 5.73
C ARG A 27 -3.00 11.16 6.04
N ALA A 28 -2.32 10.01 6.13
CA ALA A 28 -0.88 9.96 6.36
C ALA A 28 -0.09 10.54 5.18
N VAL A 29 -0.48 10.21 3.94
CA VAL A 29 0.12 10.78 2.73
C VAL A 29 -0.11 12.29 2.65
N LEU A 30 -1.31 12.78 3.03
CA LEU A 30 -1.58 14.21 3.08
C LEU A 30 -0.68 14.92 4.10
N LEU A 31 -0.53 14.36 5.30
CA LEU A 31 0.30 14.93 6.37
C LEU A 31 1.80 14.94 6.01
N LEU A 32 2.32 13.84 5.45
CA LEU A 32 3.72 13.72 5.03
C LEU A 32 4.07 14.62 3.84
N THR A 33 3.10 15.06 3.04
CA THR A 33 3.33 15.93 1.87
C THR A 33 3.09 17.41 2.18
N LEU A 34 2.08 17.75 2.99
CA LEU A 34 1.71 19.13 3.30
C LEU A 34 2.64 19.80 4.33
N LEU A 35 3.19 19.05 5.29
CA LEU A 35 4.05 19.63 6.32
C LEU A 35 5.40 20.11 5.77
N PRO A 36 6.14 19.32 4.95
CA PRO A 36 7.39 19.79 4.33
C PRO A 36 7.16 20.96 3.36
N LEU A 37 5.99 21.02 2.75
CA LEU A 37 5.51 22.11 1.88
C LEU A 37 5.48 23.46 2.59
N LEU A 38 4.86 23.49 3.78
CA LEU A 38 4.76 24.70 4.60
C LEU A 38 6.13 25.15 5.09
N VAL A 39 6.99 24.20 5.48
CA VAL A 39 8.36 24.48 5.93
C VAL A 39 9.24 24.98 4.78
N ALA A 40 9.18 24.34 3.60
CA ALA A 40 9.95 24.76 2.43
C ALA A 40 9.48 26.12 1.90
N GLY A 41 8.17 26.37 1.86
CA GLY A 41 7.60 27.65 1.43
C GLY A 41 8.01 28.80 2.35
N SER A 42 7.96 28.60 3.66
CA SER A 42 8.40 29.60 4.65
C SER A 42 9.91 29.86 4.57
N MET A 43 10.74 28.82 4.44
CA MET A 43 12.18 28.96 4.27
C MET A 43 12.57 29.67 2.96
N ALA A 44 11.88 29.36 1.85
CA ALA A 44 12.11 30.00 0.56
C ALA A 44 11.73 31.49 0.57
N LEU A 45 10.64 31.86 1.25
CA LEU A 45 10.24 33.25 1.43
C LEU A 45 11.26 34.02 2.29
N ILE A 46 11.73 33.42 3.38
CA ILE A 46 12.76 34.02 4.25
C ILE A 46 14.06 34.20 3.46
N ALA A 47 14.56 33.16 2.80
CA ALA A 47 15.79 33.22 2.02
C ALA A 47 15.70 34.17 0.82
N GLY A 48 14.57 34.17 0.11
CA GLY A 48 14.30 35.09 -1.02
C GLY A 48 14.29 36.54 -0.57
N SER A 49 13.66 36.84 0.58
CA SER A 49 13.66 38.19 1.14
C SER A 49 15.06 38.67 1.53
N GLN A 50 15.92 37.78 2.04
CA GLN A 50 17.31 38.10 2.40
C GLN A 50 18.18 38.35 1.17
N ARG A 51 18.07 37.52 0.12
CA ARG A 51 18.84 37.72 -1.13
C ARG A 51 18.43 38.99 -1.87
N LEU A 52 17.13 39.25 -1.97
CA LEU A 52 16.63 40.49 -2.57
C LEU A 52 17.08 41.71 -1.76
N ARG A 53 17.20 41.58 -0.43
CA ARG A 53 17.76 42.62 0.42
C ARG A 53 19.22 42.94 0.11
N LEU A 54 20.07 41.94 -0.04
CA LEU A 54 21.49 42.18 -0.34
C LEU A 54 21.67 42.79 -1.74
N ARG A 55 21.05 42.19 -2.76
CA ARG A 55 21.20 42.61 -4.16
C ARG A 55 20.80 44.08 -4.42
N HIS A 56 19.69 44.54 -3.86
CA HIS A 56 19.26 45.93 -4.03
C HIS A 56 20.12 46.91 -3.22
N GLY A 57 20.76 46.46 -2.14
CA GLY A 57 21.74 47.27 -1.40
C GLY A 57 22.99 47.52 -2.24
N ASP A 58 23.51 46.47 -2.87
CA ASP A 58 24.67 46.55 -3.77
C ASP A 58 24.37 47.44 -4.99
N GLU A 59 23.20 47.30 -5.61
CA GLU A 59 22.80 48.14 -6.75
C GLU A 59 22.70 49.64 -6.39
N LEU A 60 22.22 49.99 -5.18
CA LEU A 60 22.17 51.38 -4.72
C LEU A 60 23.55 51.92 -4.38
N GLN A 61 24.43 51.09 -3.83
CA GLN A 61 25.83 51.43 -3.58
C GLN A 61 26.60 51.69 -4.88
N ASP A 62 26.40 50.86 -5.90
CA ASP A 62 26.98 51.04 -7.23
C ASP A 62 26.46 52.31 -7.90
N ARG A 63 25.16 52.62 -7.77
CA ARG A 63 24.60 53.89 -8.24
C ARG A 63 25.20 55.08 -7.52
N ALA A 64 25.34 55.02 -6.19
CA ALA A 64 25.98 56.08 -5.42
C ALA A 64 27.43 56.31 -5.87
N MET A 65 28.18 55.23 -6.16
CA MET A 65 29.54 55.31 -6.68
C MET A 65 29.61 55.92 -8.08
N LEU A 66 28.72 55.49 -8.99
CA LEU A 66 28.66 56.00 -10.36
C LEU A 66 28.29 57.49 -10.37
N GLN A 67 27.33 57.91 -9.53
CA GLN A 67 26.93 59.31 -9.41
C GLN A 67 28.01 60.17 -8.75
N ALA A 68 28.72 59.65 -7.75
CA ALA A 68 29.86 60.34 -7.15
C ALA A 68 31.02 60.52 -8.15
N ALA A 69 31.28 59.53 -8.99
CA ALA A 69 32.29 59.63 -10.05
C ALA A 69 31.89 60.61 -11.16
N ARG A 70 30.61 60.69 -11.51
CA ARG A 70 30.08 61.72 -12.43
C ARG A 70 30.23 63.10 -11.83
N LEU A 71 29.79 63.27 -10.59
CA LEU A 71 29.92 64.54 -9.87
C LEU A 71 31.38 65.01 -9.82
N GLN A 72 32.33 64.10 -9.62
CA GLN A 72 33.74 64.45 -9.66
C GLN A 72 34.22 64.89 -11.05
N ARG A 73 33.77 64.22 -12.12
CA ARG A 73 34.09 64.63 -13.49
C ARG A 73 33.53 66.02 -13.78
N ASP A 74 32.31 66.26 -13.36
CA ASP A 74 31.62 67.52 -13.59
C ASP A 74 32.24 68.65 -12.76
N PHE A 75 32.66 68.39 -11.52
CA PHE A 75 33.49 69.31 -10.74
C PHE A 75 34.82 69.61 -11.41
N ALA A 76 35.53 68.60 -11.92
CA ALA A 76 36.78 68.80 -12.65
C ALA A 76 36.58 69.60 -13.96
N GLU A 77 35.46 69.40 -14.67
CA GLU A 77 35.12 70.19 -15.85
C GLU A 77 34.79 71.64 -15.48
N ILE A 78 34.07 71.87 -14.38
CA ILE A 78 33.81 73.21 -13.85
C ILE A 78 35.12 73.88 -13.42
N GLU A 79 36.01 73.18 -12.71
CA GLU A 79 37.34 73.68 -12.36
C GLU A 79 38.15 74.04 -13.59
N ALA A 80 38.19 73.18 -14.61
CA ALA A 80 38.89 73.45 -15.87
C ALA A 80 38.29 74.65 -16.64
N LEU A 81 36.96 74.80 -16.63
CA LEU A 81 36.27 75.95 -17.22
C LEU A 81 36.59 77.24 -16.46
N ILE A 82 36.62 77.19 -15.13
CA ILE A 82 37.02 78.31 -14.27
C ILE A 82 38.49 78.65 -14.54
N ASP A 83 39.40 77.68 -14.59
CA ASP A 83 40.82 77.88 -14.87
C ASP A 83 41.05 78.47 -16.26
N ALA A 84 40.30 78.03 -17.26
CA ALA A 84 40.33 78.58 -18.62
C ALA A 84 39.74 80.01 -18.69
N ALA A 85 38.74 80.32 -17.85
CA ALA A 85 38.13 81.64 -17.76
C ALA A 85 38.92 82.61 -16.86
N ALA A 86 39.69 82.10 -15.89
CA ALA A 86 40.41 82.87 -14.88
C ALA A 86 41.33 83.97 -15.46
N PRO A 87 42.04 83.79 -16.60
CA PRO A 87 42.88 84.85 -17.18
C PRO A 87 42.05 86.00 -17.75
N ARG A 88 40.81 85.72 -18.17
CA ARG A 88 39.85 86.70 -18.71
C ARG A 88 39.04 87.37 -17.60
N LEU A 89 38.78 86.66 -16.51
CA LEU A 89 38.01 87.16 -15.37
C LEU A 89 38.74 88.23 -14.56
N GLY A 90 40.08 88.19 -14.52
CA GLY A 90 40.89 89.31 -14.00
C GLY A 90 40.67 90.64 -14.76
N ARG A 91 40.05 90.61 -15.96
CA ARG A 91 39.59 91.81 -16.70
C ARG A 91 38.08 92.04 -16.64
N CYS A 92 37.28 91.04 -16.26
CA CYS A 92 35.82 91.16 -16.14
C CYS A 92 35.38 91.96 -14.90
N ALA A 93 36.28 92.19 -13.93
CA ALA A 93 35.99 93.02 -12.77
C ALA A 93 35.98 94.53 -13.07
N SER A 94 36.39 94.97 -14.28
CA SER A 94 36.50 96.41 -14.57
C SER A 94 35.70 96.96 -15.75
N GLU A 95 35.13 96.17 -16.68
CA GLU A 95 34.28 96.74 -17.74
C GLU A 95 33.47 95.66 -18.48
N GLN A 96 32.13 95.76 -18.38
CA GLN A 96 31.04 95.08 -19.12
C GLN A 96 31.06 93.53 -19.30
N PRO A 97 29.95 92.81 -19.04
CA PRO A 97 29.89 91.35 -19.14
C PRO A 97 29.89 90.87 -20.60
N ASP A 98 31.03 90.36 -21.06
CA ASP A 98 31.18 89.72 -22.37
C ASP A 98 30.39 88.41 -22.51
N ALA A 99 30.18 88.00 -23.77
CA ALA A 99 29.41 86.83 -24.24
C ALA A 99 29.74 85.45 -23.60
N LEU A 100 30.77 85.36 -22.75
CA LEU A 100 31.11 84.16 -21.99
C LEU A 100 30.06 83.86 -20.90
N CYS A 101 29.54 84.87 -20.20
CA CYS A 101 28.48 84.69 -19.20
C CYS A 101 27.16 84.23 -19.81
N GLY A 102 26.91 84.56 -21.09
CA GLY A 102 25.69 84.14 -21.81
C GLY A 102 25.65 82.66 -22.21
N ARG A 103 26.82 81.99 -22.34
CA ARG A 103 26.88 80.55 -22.68
C ARG A 103 26.76 79.63 -21.45
N HIS A 104 27.03 80.15 -20.25
CA HIS A 104 26.99 79.39 -19.00
C HIS A 104 26.25 80.19 -17.91
N PRO A 105 24.91 80.31 -18.00
CA PRO A 105 24.09 81.18 -17.13
C PRO A 105 24.07 80.79 -15.64
N TRP A 106 24.73 79.69 -15.28
CA TRP A 106 24.87 79.16 -13.93
C TRP A 106 26.16 79.63 -13.22
N LEU A 107 27.09 80.29 -13.91
CA LEU A 107 28.19 81.05 -13.29
C LEU A 107 27.64 82.38 -12.73
N LEU A 108 26.92 82.32 -11.61
CA LEU A 108 26.57 83.52 -10.85
C LEU A 108 27.75 83.85 -9.91
N MET A 109 28.67 84.70 -10.39
CA MET A 109 29.78 85.23 -9.60
C MET A 109 29.22 86.09 -8.45
N SER A 110 29.34 85.64 -7.20
CA SER A 110 28.96 86.48 -6.06
C SER A 110 30.12 87.08 -5.26
N GLU A 111 31.37 86.65 -5.43
CA GLU A 111 32.55 87.39 -4.97
C GLU A 111 33.83 86.68 -5.43
N VAL A 112 34.74 87.38 -6.10
CA VAL A 112 36.09 86.89 -6.39
C VAL A 112 37.05 87.84 -5.69
N THR A 113 37.68 87.39 -4.62
CA THR A 113 38.90 88.03 -4.09
C THR A 113 40.07 87.59 -4.97
N GLU A 114 40.77 88.56 -5.58
CA GLU A 114 41.82 88.48 -6.62
C GLU A 114 42.62 87.16 -6.79
N ARG A 115 42.97 86.87 -8.05
CA ARG A 115 43.69 85.67 -8.50
C ARG A 115 45.16 85.63 -8.00
N PRO A 116 45.65 84.48 -7.49
CA PRO A 116 47.07 84.27 -7.20
C PRO A 116 47.88 83.88 -8.45
N ALA A 117 49.17 84.23 -8.46
CA ALA A 117 50.09 83.96 -9.56
C ALA A 117 50.85 82.64 -9.34
N ASP A 118 50.63 81.68 -10.24
CA ASP A 118 51.36 80.41 -10.44
C ASP A 118 51.76 79.57 -9.21
N GLY A 119 51.22 78.34 -9.14
CA GLY A 119 51.90 77.20 -8.53
C GLY A 119 51.09 76.38 -7.52
N ASP A 120 50.56 75.25 -7.99
CA ASP A 120 50.25 74.01 -7.26
C ASP A 120 49.57 74.13 -5.88
N THR A 121 48.37 74.71 -5.84
CA THR A 121 47.45 74.54 -4.72
C THR A 121 46.18 73.84 -5.18
N ARG A 122 45.83 72.73 -4.54
CA ARG A 122 44.61 71.98 -4.87
C ARG A 122 43.39 72.77 -4.46
N SER A 123 42.50 73.00 -5.42
CA SER A 123 41.12 73.44 -5.21
C SER A 123 40.39 72.54 -4.20
N ARG A 124 39.48 73.12 -3.41
CA ARG A 124 38.66 72.37 -2.45
C ARG A 124 37.21 72.80 -2.50
N TRP A 125 36.33 71.86 -2.78
CA TRP A 125 34.89 72.05 -2.64
C TRP A 125 34.46 72.00 -1.17
N GLU A 126 33.70 73.02 -0.75
CA GLU A 126 33.05 73.14 0.54
C GLU A 126 31.54 73.37 0.35
N LEU A 127 30.72 72.73 1.17
CA LEU A 127 29.29 72.93 1.21
C LEU A 127 29.01 74.05 2.22
N ALA A 128 28.41 75.16 1.81
CA ALA A 128 28.07 76.27 2.69
C ALA A 128 26.80 75.99 3.53
N GLY A 129 26.59 76.78 4.60
CA GLY A 129 25.47 76.59 5.54
C GLY A 129 24.07 76.81 4.93
N ASP A 130 23.99 77.55 3.83
CA ASP A 130 22.80 77.78 3.02
C ASP A 130 22.57 76.68 1.95
N GLY A 131 23.50 75.72 1.84
CA GLY A 131 23.46 74.63 0.87
C GLY A 131 24.04 74.98 -0.51
N ALA A 132 24.72 76.11 -0.64
CA ALA A 132 25.53 76.38 -1.82
C ALA A 132 26.83 75.55 -1.82
N LEU A 133 27.39 75.29 -3.00
CA LEU A 133 28.72 74.71 -3.14
C LEU A 133 29.72 75.84 -3.33
N THR A 134 30.76 75.90 -2.52
CA THR A 134 31.84 76.87 -2.60
C THR A 134 33.15 76.20 -2.99
N LEU A 135 33.79 76.65 -4.05
CA LEU A 135 35.13 76.17 -4.43
C LEU A 135 36.18 77.13 -3.88
N HIS A 136 37.08 76.61 -3.03
CA HIS A 136 38.14 77.37 -2.38
C HIS A 136 39.50 77.05 -3.00
N TRP A 137 40.29 78.09 -3.28
CA TRP A 137 41.70 77.93 -3.65
C TRP A 137 42.59 78.45 -2.52
N PRO A 138 43.37 77.59 -1.83
CA PRO A 138 44.33 78.05 -0.83
C PRO A 138 45.58 78.64 -1.52
N GLU A 139 46.23 79.63 -0.90
CA GLU A 139 47.53 80.16 -1.31
C GLU A 139 48.54 79.98 -0.16
N ASP A 140 49.79 79.69 -0.49
CA ASP A 140 50.79 79.11 0.43
C ASP A 140 51.39 80.09 1.47
N ASN A 141 50.82 81.29 1.65
CA ASN A 141 51.30 82.24 2.65
C ASN A 141 50.25 83.28 3.11
N GLY A 142 49.05 82.79 3.45
CA GLY A 142 48.13 83.44 4.39
C GLY A 142 47.78 84.90 4.12
N SER A 143 46.74 85.16 3.29
CA SER A 143 45.66 86.11 3.62
C SER A 143 44.62 86.35 2.51
N ARG A 144 44.62 85.62 1.39
CA ARG A 144 43.53 85.70 0.39
C ARG A 144 43.13 84.32 -0.11
N VAL A 145 41.81 84.06 -0.12
CA VAL A 145 41.20 82.82 -0.62
C VAL A 145 40.23 83.22 -1.70
N LEU A 146 40.31 82.57 -2.87
CA LEU A 146 39.36 82.77 -3.95
C LEU A 146 38.21 81.77 -3.75
N VAL A 147 36.98 82.27 -3.65
CA VAL A 147 35.79 81.46 -3.31
C VAL A 147 34.74 81.60 -4.41
N TRP A 148 34.46 80.52 -5.14
CA TRP A 148 33.35 80.50 -6.09
C TRP A 148 32.10 79.94 -5.45
N HIS A 149 31.05 80.74 -5.32
CA HIS A 149 29.81 80.32 -4.68
C HIS A 149 28.75 79.92 -5.72
N PHE A 150 28.29 78.68 -5.65
CA PHE A 150 27.24 78.11 -6.49
C PHE A 150 25.95 77.96 -5.68
N PRO A 151 24.94 78.83 -5.88
CA PRO A 151 23.69 78.77 -5.15
C PRO A 151 23.02 77.39 -5.24
N ALA A 152 22.44 76.95 -4.13
CA ALA A 152 21.80 75.64 -4.00
C ALA A 152 20.80 75.30 -5.13
N GLN A 153 20.11 76.32 -5.63
CA GLN A 153 19.08 76.19 -6.66
C GLN A 153 19.65 75.94 -8.05
N ILE A 154 20.84 76.48 -8.36
CA ILE A 154 21.44 76.42 -9.69
C ILE A 154 22.04 75.05 -9.95
N TRP A 155 22.85 74.54 -9.00
CA TRP A 155 23.42 73.20 -9.16
C TRP A 155 22.37 72.10 -9.03
N ALA A 156 21.26 72.34 -8.32
CA ALA A 156 20.10 71.45 -8.31
C ALA A 156 19.39 71.35 -9.68
N GLN A 157 19.26 72.47 -10.41
CA GLN A 157 18.73 72.48 -11.78
C GLN A 157 19.67 71.79 -12.78
N TRP A 158 20.97 72.02 -12.66
CA TRP A 158 21.98 71.30 -13.43
C TRP A 158 21.88 69.79 -13.19
N TRP A 159 21.67 69.38 -11.93
CA TRP A 159 21.47 67.98 -11.57
C TRP A 159 20.20 67.38 -12.19
N GLN A 160 19.12 68.16 -12.28
CA GLN A 160 17.87 67.74 -12.92
C GLN A 160 18.05 67.36 -14.40
N ALA A 161 18.99 68.00 -15.11
CA ALA A 161 19.30 67.69 -16.51
C ALA A 161 19.96 66.32 -16.69
N GLN A 162 20.47 65.69 -15.62
CA GLN A 162 21.11 64.36 -15.66
C GLN A 162 20.14 63.16 -15.58
N ALA A 163 18.84 63.39 -15.85
CA ALA A 163 17.81 62.36 -16.05
C ALA A 163 17.59 61.40 -14.86
N MET A 164 17.39 61.95 -13.66
CA MET A 164 17.03 61.16 -12.48
C MET A 164 15.56 60.73 -12.44
N SER A 165 15.30 59.59 -11.80
CA SER A 165 13.95 59.14 -11.46
C SER A 165 13.33 60.02 -10.37
N SER A 166 12.02 60.35 -10.50
CA SER A 166 11.26 61.10 -9.48
C SER A 166 11.17 60.42 -8.10
N SER A 167 11.50 59.13 -8.01
CA SER A 167 11.46 58.33 -6.78
C SER A 167 12.75 58.38 -5.95
N GLU A 168 13.86 58.81 -6.55
CA GLU A 168 15.18 58.84 -5.91
C GLU A 168 15.36 60.15 -5.11
N LYS A 169 15.92 60.00 -3.91
CA LYS A 169 16.29 61.11 -3.02
C LYS A 169 17.80 61.08 -2.86
N MET A 170 18.47 62.22 -2.92
CA MET A 170 19.92 62.30 -2.76
C MET A 170 20.28 63.31 -1.69
N VAL A 171 21.32 63.00 -0.92
CA VAL A 171 21.82 63.88 0.12
C VAL A 171 23.33 63.99 -0.03
N LEU A 172 23.81 65.21 -0.25
CA LEU A 172 25.22 65.56 -0.21
C LEU A 172 25.57 66.00 1.20
N VAL A 173 26.65 65.46 1.78
CA VAL A 173 27.03 65.70 3.19
C VAL A 173 28.51 66.04 3.29
N GLN A 174 28.84 67.08 4.08
CA GLN A 174 30.21 67.46 4.45
C GLN A 174 30.22 67.98 5.89
N GLY A 175 30.84 67.23 6.80
CA GLY A 175 30.77 67.54 8.24
C GLY A 175 29.30 67.64 8.70
N HIS A 176 28.94 68.70 9.43
CA HIS A 176 27.55 68.91 9.87
C HIS A 176 26.63 69.51 8.80
N ARG A 177 27.16 69.87 7.63
CA ARG A 177 26.40 70.53 6.56
C ARG A 177 25.89 69.49 5.55
N HIS A 178 24.70 69.74 5.04
CA HIS A 178 24.01 68.80 4.15
C HIS A 178 23.07 69.51 3.18
N VAL A 179 22.91 68.95 1.98
CA VAL A 179 21.87 69.35 1.03
C VAL A 179 21.14 68.14 0.53
N ALA A 180 19.82 68.20 0.65
CA ALA A 180 18.90 67.18 0.23
C ALA A 180 18.20 67.58 -1.07
N LEU A 181 18.23 66.69 -2.06
CA LEU A 181 17.56 66.83 -3.34
C LEU A 181 16.54 65.70 -3.53
N ARG A 182 15.37 66.04 -4.08
CA ARG A 182 14.36 65.07 -4.52
C ARG A 182 13.86 65.50 -5.90
N GLY A 183 14.03 64.64 -6.91
CA GLY A 183 13.61 64.96 -8.28
C GLY A 183 14.17 66.27 -8.82
N GLY A 184 15.39 66.66 -8.40
CA GLY A 184 16.05 67.91 -8.82
C GLY A 184 15.68 69.16 -8.02
N GLN A 185 14.79 69.08 -7.02
CA GLN A 185 14.47 70.22 -6.14
C GLN A 185 15.12 70.07 -4.76
N LYS A 186 15.58 71.18 -4.19
CA LYS A 186 16.04 71.25 -2.79
C LYS A 186 14.85 70.99 -1.87
N VAL A 187 15.02 70.03 -0.96
CA VAL A 187 13.99 69.62 0.01
C VAL A 187 14.57 69.74 1.43
N ALA A 188 13.75 70.06 2.42
CA ALA A 188 14.20 70.08 3.80
C ALA A 188 14.49 68.64 4.27
N ILE A 189 15.55 68.44 5.06
CA ILE A 189 15.90 67.11 5.60
C ILE A 189 14.77 66.50 6.44
N GLN A 190 13.98 67.36 7.08
CA GLN A 190 12.78 67.00 7.85
C GLN A 190 11.78 66.22 6.98
N ASP A 191 11.65 66.60 5.70
CA ASP A 191 10.74 65.97 4.73
C ASP A 191 11.31 64.66 4.14
N LEU A 192 12.60 64.40 4.37
CA LEU A 192 13.21 63.12 4.01
C LEU A 192 12.93 62.02 5.01
N ALA A 193 12.37 62.33 6.19
CA ALA A 193 12.14 61.40 7.30
C ALA A 193 13.43 60.68 7.76
N ILE A 194 14.56 61.41 7.78
CA ILE A 194 15.87 60.90 8.20
C ILE A 194 16.28 61.57 9.53
N SER A 195 16.84 60.80 10.46
CA SER A 195 17.33 61.38 11.71
C SER A 195 18.59 62.22 11.47
N PRO A 196 18.67 63.47 12.00
CA PRO A 196 19.88 64.28 11.91
C PRO A 196 21.10 63.59 12.52
N ALA A 197 20.91 62.81 13.59
CA ALA A 197 21.97 62.05 14.25
C ALA A 197 22.56 60.92 13.39
N TRP A 198 21.71 60.23 12.62
CA TRP A 198 22.17 59.21 11.67
C TRP A 198 22.87 59.85 10.47
N LEU A 199 22.36 60.98 9.96
CA LEU A 199 23.03 61.66 8.86
C LEU A 199 24.42 62.16 9.27
N ALA A 200 24.56 62.67 10.51
CA ALA A 200 25.83 63.08 11.08
C ALA A 200 26.80 61.91 11.32
N SER A 201 26.33 60.67 11.48
CA SER A 201 27.23 59.52 11.57
C SER A 201 27.81 59.09 10.22
N GLN A 202 27.27 59.61 9.10
CA GLN A 202 27.71 59.31 7.74
C GLN A 202 28.82 60.23 7.22
N THR A 203 29.59 60.90 8.08
CA THR A 203 30.56 61.93 7.68
C THR A 203 32.04 61.54 7.89
N GLY A 204 32.33 60.30 8.29
CA GLY A 204 33.69 59.79 8.49
C GLY A 204 34.34 59.18 7.24
N THR A 205 35.68 59.08 7.21
CA THR A 205 36.51 58.50 6.13
C THR A 205 36.57 56.97 6.12
N GLY A 206 35.91 56.30 7.08
CA GLY A 206 35.84 54.84 7.16
C GLY A 206 34.87 54.23 6.14
N ARG A 207 35.21 53.03 5.64
CA ARG A 207 34.29 52.19 4.86
C ARG A 207 33.09 51.80 5.72
N SER A 208 31.88 52.15 5.25
CA SER A 208 30.59 51.49 5.50
C SER A 208 30.17 51.33 6.97
N ALA A 209 29.21 52.15 7.43
CA ALA A 209 28.23 51.63 8.38
C ALA A 209 27.49 50.48 7.69
N ASP A 210 27.39 49.32 8.34
CA ASP A 210 26.78 48.09 7.81
C ASP A 210 25.48 48.41 7.02
N PRO A 211 25.33 48.01 5.74
CA PRO A 211 24.19 48.36 4.89
C PRO A 211 22.81 47.93 5.43
N GLY A 212 22.77 47.27 6.59
CA GLY A 212 21.59 46.79 7.28
C GLY A 212 20.95 47.70 8.34
N THR A 213 21.52 48.85 8.74
CA THR A 213 20.91 49.66 9.82
C THR A 213 20.90 51.20 9.65
N GLY A 214 19.69 51.78 9.45
CA GLY A 214 19.28 53.17 9.79
C GLY A 214 18.41 53.89 8.72
N PRO A 215 17.48 54.84 9.04
CA PRO A 215 17.32 55.64 10.28
C PRO A 215 15.89 55.72 10.95
N HIS A 216 15.88 56.01 12.26
CA HIS A 216 14.77 56.33 13.23
C HIS A 216 13.74 55.23 13.66
N PRO A 217 13.53 54.97 14.97
CA PRO A 217 12.59 53.96 15.52
C PRO A 217 11.08 54.18 15.31
N GLN A 218 10.65 55.21 14.57
CA GLN A 218 9.23 55.60 14.51
C GLN A 218 8.62 55.68 13.09
N THR A 219 9.32 55.23 12.04
CA THR A 219 8.67 54.99 10.74
C THR A 219 8.88 53.55 10.28
N PRO A 220 7.82 52.79 9.93
CA PRO A 220 7.93 51.37 9.58
C PRO A 220 8.38 51.12 8.14
N VAL A 221 8.80 52.16 7.41
CA VAL A 221 9.23 52.04 6.02
C VAL A 221 10.75 51.90 5.98
N PRO A 222 11.32 50.74 5.61
CA PRO A 222 12.75 50.58 5.51
C PRO A 222 13.25 51.41 4.32
N TRP A 223 13.86 52.55 4.62
CA TRP A 223 14.67 53.28 3.65
C TRP A 223 15.91 52.45 3.33
N ARG A 224 16.29 52.39 2.06
CA ARG A 224 17.57 51.85 1.63
C ARG A 224 18.44 52.99 1.13
N TRP A 225 19.74 52.86 1.35
CA TRP A 225 20.70 53.88 0.98
C TRP A 225 21.99 53.26 0.47
N GLY A 226 22.64 53.96 -0.45
CA GLY A 226 24.02 53.73 -0.84
C GLY A 226 24.83 54.99 -0.56
N ARG A 227 26.11 54.85 -0.19
CA ARG A 227 27.00 55.99 0.07
C ARG A 227 28.30 55.85 -0.69
N SER A 228 28.66 56.89 -1.43
CA SER A 228 30.00 57.02 -1.97
C SER A 228 30.62 58.34 -1.54
N VAL A 229 31.92 58.32 -1.27
CA VAL A 229 32.71 59.54 -1.18
C VAL A 229 32.95 60.03 -2.60
N VAL A 230 32.81 61.32 -2.83
CA VAL A 230 33.17 61.96 -4.11
C VAL A 230 34.70 62.07 -4.13
N PRO A 231 35.40 61.40 -5.08
CA PRO A 231 36.86 61.37 -5.10
C PRO A 231 37.47 62.78 -5.07
N ASP A 232 38.65 62.93 -4.47
CA ASP A 232 39.39 64.20 -4.33
C ASP A 232 38.65 65.36 -3.64
N THR A 233 37.47 65.11 -3.06
CA THR A 233 36.72 66.08 -2.24
C THR A 233 36.41 65.51 -0.85
N SER A 234 35.99 66.37 0.09
CA SER A 234 35.46 65.94 1.39
C SER A 234 33.95 65.69 1.39
N LEU A 235 33.33 65.58 0.21
CA LEU A 235 31.89 65.39 0.05
C LEU A 235 31.52 63.91 0.04
N SER A 236 30.48 63.55 0.78
CA SER A 236 29.85 62.23 0.71
C SER A 236 28.48 62.34 0.07
N LEU A 237 28.24 61.50 -0.93
CA LEU A 237 26.98 61.38 -1.63
C LEU A 237 26.20 60.18 -1.12
N ILE A 238 24.97 60.42 -0.68
CA ILE A 238 24.04 59.40 -0.22
C ILE A 238 22.86 59.34 -1.17
N VAL A 239 22.60 58.18 -1.76
CA VAL A 239 21.42 57.92 -2.60
C VAL A 239 20.42 57.13 -1.76
N LEU A 240 19.15 57.54 -1.76
CA LEU A 240 18.06 56.97 -0.98
C LEU A 240 16.90 56.59 -1.90
N GLU A 241 16.32 55.41 -1.64
CA GLU A 241 15.12 54.94 -2.32
C GLU A 241 14.00 54.59 -1.34
N SER A 242 12.75 54.88 -1.70
CA SER A 242 11.57 54.56 -0.91
C SER A 242 11.25 53.06 -0.95
N GLY A 243 10.96 52.45 0.21
CA GLY A 243 10.62 51.02 0.32
C GLY A 243 9.31 50.57 -0.36
N SER A 244 8.55 51.46 -1.01
CA SER A 244 7.28 51.13 -1.67
C SER A 244 7.43 50.40 -3.01
N THR A 245 8.51 50.66 -3.76
CA THR A 245 8.88 49.90 -4.98
C THR A 245 9.25 48.45 -4.62
N TYR A 246 10.02 48.28 -3.54
CA TYR A 246 10.44 46.98 -3.02
C TYR A 246 9.28 46.07 -2.60
N GLN A 247 8.22 46.61 -1.99
CA GLN A 247 7.08 45.80 -1.58
C GLN A 247 6.39 45.11 -2.76
N LYS A 248 6.32 45.77 -3.92
CA LYS A 248 5.64 45.20 -5.11
C LYS A 248 6.43 44.06 -5.74
N ASP A 249 7.75 44.21 -5.86
CA ASP A 249 8.60 43.17 -6.45
C ASP A 249 8.78 41.98 -5.51
N LEU A 250 8.91 42.22 -4.20
CA LEU A 250 8.95 41.16 -3.20
C LEU A 250 7.65 40.34 -3.19
N LEU A 251 6.48 41.00 -3.28
CA LEU A 251 5.19 40.31 -3.37
C LEU A 251 5.06 39.49 -4.65
N ARG A 252 5.49 40.02 -5.80
CA ARG A 252 5.41 39.32 -7.09
C ARG A 252 6.30 38.08 -7.13
N ASP A 253 7.56 38.20 -6.74
CA ASP A 253 8.50 37.07 -6.76
C ASP A 253 8.21 36.07 -5.64
N GLY A 254 7.79 36.54 -4.46
CA GLY A 254 7.32 35.68 -3.38
C GLY A 254 6.09 34.85 -3.77
N LEU A 255 5.14 35.45 -4.48
CA LEU A 255 3.96 34.76 -5.00
C LEU A 255 4.34 33.69 -6.04
N ARG A 256 5.24 34.00 -6.98
CA ARG A 256 5.72 33.02 -7.98
C ARG A 256 6.39 31.81 -7.33
N ILE A 257 7.27 32.03 -6.36
CA ILE A 257 7.96 30.96 -5.64
C ILE A 257 6.95 30.10 -4.87
N THR A 258 5.98 30.74 -4.20
CA THR A 258 4.97 30.02 -3.42
C THR A 258 4.08 29.17 -4.31
N ILE A 259 3.64 29.69 -5.46
CA ILE A 259 2.86 28.93 -6.45
C ILE A 259 3.67 27.73 -6.97
N ALA A 260 4.95 27.92 -7.30
CA ALA A 260 5.81 26.84 -7.78
C ALA A 260 5.98 25.72 -6.74
N VAL A 261 6.20 26.08 -5.48
CA VAL A 261 6.31 25.13 -4.36
C VAL A 261 5.01 24.35 -4.18
N ILE A 262 3.86 25.04 -4.16
CA ILE A 262 2.54 24.38 -4.08
C ILE A 262 2.34 23.41 -5.25
N ALA A 263 2.66 23.82 -6.49
CA ALA A 263 2.49 22.99 -7.67
C ALA A 263 3.34 21.72 -7.63
N ILE A 264 4.63 21.84 -7.28
CA ILE A 264 5.54 20.68 -7.17
C ILE A 264 5.03 19.67 -6.14
N SER A 265 4.48 20.17 -5.04
CA SER A 265 4.06 19.29 -3.97
C SER A 265 2.67 18.70 -4.14
N LEU A 266 1.77 19.40 -4.84
CA LEU A 266 0.54 18.77 -5.35
C LEU A 266 0.88 17.66 -6.34
N LEU A 267 1.87 17.87 -7.22
CA LEU A 267 2.36 16.84 -8.13
C LEU A 267 2.97 15.65 -7.39
N SER A 268 3.81 15.88 -6.38
CA SER A 268 4.40 14.79 -5.58
C SER A 268 3.34 14.00 -4.81
N ALA A 269 2.35 14.69 -4.21
CA ALA A 269 1.22 14.05 -3.55
C ALA A 269 0.37 13.22 -4.52
N PHE A 270 0.14 13.72 -5.74
CA PHE A 270 -0.57 12.98 -6.79
C PHE A 270 0.19 11.71 -7.21
N ILE A 271 1.51 11.80 -7.43
CA ILE A 271 2.36 10.65 -7.77
C ILE A 271 2.35 9.62 -6.63
N ALA A 272 2.50 10.06 -5.38
CA ALA A 272 2.47 9.18 -4.20
C ALA A 272 1.11 8.48 -4.06
N TRP A 273 0.00 9.20 -4.23
CA TRP A 273 -1.35 8.62 -4.22
C TRP A 273 -1.55 7.60 -5.34
N ARG A 274 -1.08 7.92 -6.55
CA ARG A 274 -1.17 7.02 -7.71
C ARG A 274 -0.35 5.74 -7.50
N PHE A 275 0.84 5.84 -6.90
CA PHE A 275 1.66 4.67 -6.57
C PHE A 275 1.04 3.81 -5.46
N ALA A 276 0.61 4.44 -4.37
CA ALA A 276 -0.02 3.75 -3.24
C ALA A 276 -1.32 3.03 -3.66
N SER A 277 -2.15 3.67 -4.49
CA SER A 277 -3.38 3.07 -5.00
C SER A 277 -3.11 1.88 -5.91
N GLN A 278 -2.08 1.92 -6.75
CA GLN A 278 -1.67 0.78 -7.58
C GLN A 278 -1.23 -0.42 -6.74
N LEU A 279 -0.33 -0.19 -5.77
CA LEU A 279 0.17 -1.25 -4.90
C LEU A 279 -0.96 -1.89 -4.09
N ALA A 280 -1.83 -1.07 -3.51
CA ALA A 280 -2.98 -1.55 -2.75
C ALA A 280 -3.98 -2.32 -3.62
N HIS A 281 -4.12 -2.00 -4.91
CA HIS A 281 -5.00 -2.75 -5.81
C HIS A 281 -4.44 -4.16 -6.09
N ALA A 282 -3.16 -4.27 -6.44
CA ALA A 282 -2.52 -5.55 -6.73
C ALA A 282 -2.59 -6.53 -5.54
N ILE A 283 -2.27 -6.06 -4.34
CA ILE A 283 -2.32 -6.88 -3.12
C ILE A 283 -3.75 -7.35 -2.83
N ARG A 284 -4.75 -6.49 -3.05
CA ARG A 284 -6.16 -6.85 -2.82
C ARG A 284 -6.66 -7.92 -3.78
N GLN A 285 -6.23 -7.91 -5.04
CA GLN A 285 -6.61 -8.95 -5.99
C GLN A 285 -6.07 -10.32 -5.55
N VAL A 286 -4.78 -10.40 -5.19
CA VAL A 286 -4.19 -11.64 -4.67
C VAL A 286 -4.87 -12.10 -3.38
N ALA A 287 -5.16 -11.18 -2.45
CA ALA A 287 -5.88 -11.52 -1.22
C ALA A 287 -7.30 -12.05 -1.49
N THR A 288 -7.99 -11.49 -2.50
CA THR A 288 -9.33 -11.94 -2.90
C THR A 288 -9.26 -13.32 -3.57
N GLY A 289 -8.29 -13.55 -4.44
CA GLY A 289 -8.00 -14.86 -5.02
C GLY A 289 -7.72 -15.90 -3.94
N ALA A 290 -6.89 -15.59 -2.94
CA ALA A 290 -6.59 -16.51 -1.85
C ALA A 290 -7.84 -16.87 -1.04
N ARG A 291 -8.73 -15.90 -0.78
CA ARG A 291 -10.04 -16.16 -0.14
C ARG A 291 -10.93 -17.06 -1.00
N ALA A 292 -10.88 -16.96 -2.32
CA ALA A 292 -11.64 -17.83 -3.23
C ALA A 292 -11.11 -19.27 -3.20
N VAL A 293 -9.79 -19.46 -3.18
CA VAL A 293 -9.15 -20.78 -3.02
C VAL A 293 -9.59 -21.46 -1.72
N LEU A 294 -9.65 -20.72 -0.61
CA LEU A 294 -10.12 -21.25 0.68
C LEU A 294 -11.58 -21.75 0.65
N LYS A 295 -12.40 -21.23 -0.28
CA LYS A 295 -13.79 -21.68 -0.49
C LYS A 295 -13.90 -22.80 -1.53
N GLY A 296 -12.78 -23.35 -2.02
CA GLY A 296 -12.75 -24.40 -3.04
C GLY A 296 -12.90 -23.89 -4.48
N HIS A 297 -12.91 -22.58 -4.70
CA HIS A 297 -13.11 -21.98 -6.02
C HIS A 297 -11.76 -21.69 -6.72
N PHE A 298 -11.05 -22.73 -7.14
CA PHE A 298 -9.68 -22.63 -7.65
C PHE A 298 -9.56 -21.94 -9.02
N LEU A 299 -10.49 -22.19 -9.95
CA LEU A 299 -10.45 -21.67 -11.31
C LEU A 299 -10.84 -20.18 -11.39
N SER A 300 -11.79 -19.74 -10.56
CA SER A 300 -12.19 -18.33 -10.49
C SER A 300 -11.26 -17.47 -9.63
N ALA A 301 -10.27 -18.08 -8.96
CA ALA A 301 -9.32 -17.37 -8.12
C ALA A 301 -8.17 -16.72 -8.91
N GLN A 302 -8.11 -16.88 -10.23
CA GLN A 302 -7.00 -16.38 -11.05
C GLN A 302 -6.88 -14.87 -10.98
N VAL A 303 -5.66 -14.42 -10.70
CA VAL A 303 -5.30 -13.01 -10.59
C VAL A 303 -4.62 -12.60 -11.89
N ASP A 304 -5.30 -11.78 -12.69
CA ASP A 304 -4.72 -11.22 -13.91
C ASP A 304 -4.11 -9.85 -13.62
N LEU A 305 -2.79 -9.82 -13.57
CA LEU A 305 -2.00 -8.61 -13.40
C LEU A 305 -0.99 -8.55 -14.55
N ASP A 306 -1.27 -7.70 -15.55
CA ASP A 306 -0.33 -7.39 -16.63
C ASP A 306 0.79 -6.49 -16.12
N ARG A 307 1.67 -7.07 -15.30
CA ARG A 307 2.86 -6.43 -14.71
C ARG A 307 4.10 -7.29 -14.92
N LYS A 308 5.22 -6.62 -15.16
CA LYS A 308 6.55 -7.23 -15.37
C LYS A 308 7.48 -7.11 -14.16
N ASP A 309 6.95 -6.71 -13.00
CA ASP A 309 7.67 -6.54 -11.74
C ASP A 309 7.40 -7.70 -10.77
N GLU A 310 7.88 -7.57 -9.53
CA GLU A 310 7.73 -8.54 -8.46
C GLU A 310 6.26 -8.81 -8.10
N LEU A 311 5.37 -7.83 -8.29
CA LEU A 311 3.93 -8.01 -8.07
C LEU A 311 3.32 -8.87 -9.18
N GLY A 312 3.76 -8.69 -10.42
CA GLY A 312 3.41 -9.59 -11.52
C GLY A 312 3.94 -11.01 -11.31
N LEU A 313 5.15 -11.15 -10.78
CA LEU A 313 5.70 -12.45 -10.39
C LEU A 313 4.87 -13.11 -9.29
N LEU A 314 4.51 -12.35 -8.24
CA LEU A 314 3.64 -12.83 -7.16
C LEU A 314 2.30 -13.35 -7.68
N ALA A 315 1.66 -12.61 -8.60
CA ALA A 315 0.39 -13.00 -9.22
C ALA A 315 0.52 -14.32 -10.00
N ARG A 316 1.57 -14.45 -10.83
CA ARG A 316 1.84 -15.67 -11.60
C ARG A 316 2.14 -16.87 -10.69
N SER A 317 2.96 -16.69 -9.66
CA SER A 317 3.27 -17.73 -8.67
C SER A 317 2.02 -18.17 -7.90
N PHE A 318 1.17 -17.21 -7.52
CA PHE A 318 -0.12 -17.50 -6.90
C PHE A 318 -1.04 -18.32 -7.82
N ASN A 319 -1.16 -17.93 -9.09
CA ASN A 319 -1.97 -18.66 -10.06
C ASN A 319 -1.46 -20.10 -10.28
N HIS A 320 -0.14 -20.29 -10.38
CA HIS A 320 0.47 -21.61 -10.50
C HIS A 320 0.15 -22.50 -9.29
N MET A 321 0.30 -21.96 -8.07
CA MET A 321 -0.04 -22.68 -6.84
C MET A 321 -1.53 -23.03 -6.77
N SER A 322 -2.43 -22.12 -7.16
CA SER A 322 -3.88 -22.37 -7.19
C SER A 322 -4.24 -23.53 -8.12
N LEU A 323 -3.64 -23.57 -9.31
CA LEU A 323 -3.84 -24.65 -10.28
C LEU A 323 -3.27 -25.99 -9.78
N ASP A 324 -2.10 -25.99 -9.15
CA ASP A 324 -1.53 -27.23 -8.59
C ASP A 324 -2.35 -27.77 -7.40
N LEU A 325 -2.95 -26.89 -6.61
CA LEU A 325 -3.88 -27.28 -5.55
C LEU A 325 -5.16 -27.90 -6.12
N GLU A 326 -5.73 -27.33 -7.18
CA GLU A 326 -6.88 -27.91 -7.88
C GLU A 326 -6.58 -29.32 -8.39
N ARG A 327 -5.43 -29.50 -9.06
CA ARG A 327 -4.98 -30.80 -9.57
C ARG A 327 -4.86 -31.83 -8.46
N ARG A 328 -4.17 -31.48 -7.36
CA ARG A 328 -4.04 -32.38 -6.19
C ARG A 328 -5.39 -32.69 -5.54
N ASN A 329 -6.30 -31.72 -5.48
CA ASN A 329 -7.64 -31.96 -4.95
C ASN A 329 -8.43 -32.95 -5.83
N ARG A 330 -8.30 -32.82 -7.15
CA ARG A 330 -8.91 -33.74 -8.11
C ARG A 330 -8.31 -35.14 -8.06
N GLU A 331 -7.00 -35.25 -7.92
CA GLU A 331 -6.32 -36.53 -7.68
C GLU A 331 -6.85 -37.19 -6.41
N ARG A 332 -6.97 -36.43 -5.30
CA ARG A 332 -7.54 -36.93 -4.05
C ARG A 332 -9.00 -37.38 -4.18
N ASP A 333 -9.83 -36.67 -4.95
CA ASP A 333 -11.23 -37.07 -5.20
C ASP A 333 -11.31 -38.42 -5.94
N VAL A 334 -10.45 -38.62 -6.95
CA VAL A 334 -10.36 -39.89 -7.68
C VAL A 334 -9.92 -41.03 -6.76
N PHE A 335 -8.91 -40.82 -5.91
CA PHE A 335 -8.52 -41.80 -4.88
C PHE A 335 -9.65 -42.07 -3.88
N GLY A 336 -10.45 -41.06 -3.54
CA GLY A 336 -11.59 -41.18 -2.63
C GLY A 336 -12.73 -42.06 -3.16
N ARG A 337 -12.84 -42.27 -4.47
CA ARG A 337 -13.80 -43.23 -5.06
C ARG A 337 -13.29 -44.67 -5.05
N LEU A 338 -11.99 -44.86 -4.87
CA LEU A 338 -11.33 -46.17 -4.92
C LEU A 338 -11.13 -46.78 -3.52
N VAL A 339 -11.31 -45.99 -2.47
CA VAL A 339 -11.06 -46.37 -1.06
C VAL A 339 -12.22 -45.86 -0.21
N SER A 340 -12.75 -46.68 0.70
CA SER A 340 -13.87 -46.24 1.55
C SER A 340 -13.49 -45.03 2.42
N PRO A 341 -14.46 -44.20 2.84
CA PRO A 341 -14.20 -43.06 3.71
C PRO A 341 -13.40 -43.42 4.98
N GLU A 342 -13.71 -44.55 5.60
CA GLU A 342 -13.08 -45.03 6.84
C GLU A 342 -11.59 -45.33 6.64
N VAL A 343 -11.24 -45.99 5.54
CA VAL A 343 -9.84 -46.32 5.22
C VAL A 343 -9.10 -45.07 4.73
N ARG A 344 -9.75 -44.22 3.93
CA ARG A 344 -9.18 -42.96 3.45
C ARG A 344 -8.77 -42.07 4.62
N ASP A 345 -9.63 -41.91 5.62
CA ASP A 345 -9.36 -41.03 6.75
C ASP A 345 -8.16 -41.56 7.55
N LYS A 346 -8.08 -42.87 7.80
CA LYS A 346 -6.90 -43.47 8.45
C LYS A 346 -5.62 -43.39 7.61
N LEU A 347 -5.73 -43.51 6.28
CA LEU A 347 -4.59 -43.36 5.37
C LEU A 347 -4.05 -41.93 5.37
N MET A 348 -4.93 -40.93 5.41
CA MET A 348 -4.55 -39.51 5.43
C MET A 348 -3.86 -39.08 6.72
N HIS A 349 -4.18 -39.74 7.84
CA HIS A 349 -3.53 -39.48 9.14
C HIS A 349 -2.26 -40.32 9.37
N GLY A 350 -1.89 -41.19 8.41
CA GLY A 350 -0.71 -42.05 8.53
C GLY A 350 -0.85 -43.14 9.59
N GLU A 351 -2.08 -43.46 10.01
CA GLU A 351 -2.38 -44.42 11.09
C GLU A 351 -2.36 -45.88 10.62
N LEU A 352 -2.37 -46.10 9.31
CA LEU A 352 -2.30 -47.44 8.73
C LEU A 352 -0.84 -47.87 8.58
N MET A 353 -0.37 -48.69 9.51
CA MET A 353 0.93 -49.35 9.45
C MET A 353 0.90 -50.53 8.46
N LEU A 354 2.01 -50.76 7.74
CA LEU A 354 2.24 -51.98 6.97
C LEU A 354 2.21 -53.20 7.90
N GLY A 355 1.42 -54.20 7.52
CA GLY A 355 1.04 -55.31 8.41
C GLY A 355 -0.43 -55.22 8.80
N GLY A 356 -0.83 -56.03 9.77
CA GLY A 356 -2.17 -56.00 10.32
C GLY A 356 -2.15 -56.19 11.82
N HIS A 357 -3.29 -55.91 12.44
CA HIS A 357 -3.54 -56.23 13.84
C HIS A 357 -4.67 -57.23 13.91
N GLU A 358 -4.62 -58.05 14.94
CA GLU A 358 -5.66 -59.01 15.25
C GLU A 358 -6.89 -58.24 15.76
N VAL A 359 -8.03 -58.45 15.12
CA VAL A 359 -9.29 -57.77 15.42
C VAL A 359 -10.41 -58.79 15.56
N GLU A 360 -11.32 -58.49 16.48
CA GLU A 360 -12.61 -59.15 16.58
C GLU A 360 -13.59 -58.48 15.62
N CYS A 361 -14.02 -59.20 14.59
CA CYS A 361 -14.85 -58.63 13.53
C CYS A 361 -16.08 -59.49 13.23
N ALA A 362 -17.07 -58.89 12.57
CA ALA A 362 -18.15 -59.60 11.90
C ALA A 362 -18.02 -59.37 10.39
N VAL A 363 -18.01 -60.45 9.63
CA VAL A 363 -17.88 -60.43 8.17
C VAL A 363 -19.20 -60.88 7.58
N LEU A 364 -19.82 -60.02 6.77
CA LEU A 364 -20.99 -60.32 5.96
C LEU A 364 -20.55 -60.51 4.51
N ILE A 365 -20.97 -61.61 3.91
CA ILE A 365 -20.81 -61.86 2.47
C ILE A 365 -22.20 -62.05 1.89
N CYS A 366 -22.51 -61.30 0.84
CA CYS A 366 -23.73 -61.48 0.06
C CYS A 366 -23.43 -61.71 -1.41
N ASP A 367 -24.26 -62.51 -2.07
CA ASP A 367 -24.09 -62.94 -3.47
C ASP A 367 -25.45 -63.06 -4.16
N ILE A 368 -25.53 -62.81 -5.47
CA ILE A 368 -26.80 -62.88 -6.20
C ILE A 368 -27.07 -64.34 -6.60
N ARG A 369 -28.22 -64.87 -6.18
CA ARG A 369 -28.59 -66.25 -6.49
C ARG A 369 -28.80 -66.43 -8.00
N GLY A 370 -28.05 -67.37 -8.58
CA GLY A 370 -28.17 -67.73 -10.00
C GLY A 370 -27.65 -66.66 -10.96
N PHE A 371 -26.81 -65.72 -10.50
CA PHE A 371 -26.29 -64.64 -11.33
C PHE A 371 -25.47 -65.12 -12.52
N THR A 372 -24.58 -66.09 -12.33
CA THR A 372 -23.74 -66.64 -13.40
C THR A 372 -24.59 -67.11 -14.59
N ALA A 373 -25.61 -67.92 -14.32
CA ALA A 373 -26.53 -68.42 -15.34
C ALA A 373 -27.37 -67.30 -15.99
N ARG A 374 -27.68 -66.23 -15.25
CA ARG A 374 -28.37 -65.05 -15.81
C ARG A 374 -27.47 -64.28 -16.77
N CYS A 375 -26.19 -64.12 -16.44
CA CYS A 375 -25.26 -63.34 -17.25
C CYS A 375 -24.91 -63.99 -18.59
N GLU A 376 -25.04 -65.32 -18.71
CA GLU A 376 -24.81 -66.04 -19.97
C GLU A 376 -25.65 -65.50 -21.14
N ASN A 377 -26.84 -64.98 -20.84
CA ASN A 377 -27.79 -64.48 -21.84
C ASN A 377 -27.87 -62.95 -21.91
N MET A 378 -27.04 -62.23 -21.15
CA MET A 378 -27.04 -60.76 -21.10
C MET A 378 -25.87 -60.17 -21.89
N LYS A 379 -26.07 -58.97 -22.47
CA LYS A 379 -24.94 -58.24 -23.06
C LYS A 379 -24.03 -57.75 -21.93
N PRO A 380 -22.69 -57.77 -22.11
CA PRO A 380 -21.75 -57.33 -21.08
C PRO A 380 -22.05 -55.93 -20.52
N ARG A 381 -22.51 -55.00 -21.38
CA ARG A 381 -22.90 -53.65 -20.96
C ARG A 381 -24.08 -53.66 -19.97
N ASP A 382 -25.07 -54.50 -20.21
CA ASP A 382 -26.28 -54.56 -19.39
C ASP A 382 -25.97 -55.25 -18.05
N VAL A 383 -25.03 -56.21 -18.02
CA VAL A 383 -24.49 -56.79 -16.78
C VAL A 383 -23.79 -55.73 -15.93
N VAL A 384 -22.96 -54.88 -16.53
CA VAL A 384 -22.26 -53.81 -15.79
C VAL A 384 -23.24 -52.78 -15.22
N LEU A 385 -24.25 -52.38 -16.00
CA LEU A 385 -25.29 -51.46 -15.53
C LEU A 385 -26.07 -52.07 -14.34
N LEU A 386 -26.47 -53.34 -14.47
CA LEU A 386 -27.13 -54.08 -13.39
C LEU A 386 -26.28 -54.12 -12.11
N LEU A 387 -25.00 -54.49 -12.24
CA LEU A 387 -24.08 -54.58 -11.11
C LEU A 387 -23.86 -53.22 -10.43
N ASN A 388 -23.67 -52.15 -11.22
CA ASN A 388 -23.49 -50.81 -10.65
C ASN A 388 -24.74 -50.34 -9.88
N ASP A 389 -25.93 -50.56 -10.42
CA ASP A 389 -27.19 -50.20 -9.78
C ASP A 389 -27.46 -51.02 -8.51
N TYR A 390 -27.14 -52.31 -8.55
CA TYR A 390 -27.21 -53.21 -7.41
C TYR A 390 -26.21 -52.80 -6.32
N PHE A 391 -24.93 -52.67 -6.65
CA PHE A 391 -23.88 -52.32 -5.69
C PHE A 391 -24.09 -50.94 -5.08
N THR A 392 -24.62 -49.96 -5.84
CA THR A 392 -24.95 -48.63 -5.30
C THR A 392 -25.97 -48.75 -4.17
N ARG A 393 -27.09 -49.44 -4.40
CA ARG A 393 -28.15 -49.62 -3.40
C ARG A 393 -27.69 -50.43 -2.19
N MET A 394 -26.95 -51.52 -2.42
CA MET A 394 -26.40 -52.34 -1.34
C MET A 394 -25.37 -51.56 -0.50
N THR A 395 -24.53 -50.74 -1.13
CA THR A 395 -23.55 -49.90 -0.42
C THR A 395 -24.24 -48.87 0.48
N HIS A 396 -25.36 -48.28 0.04
CA HIS A 396 -26.16 -47.41 0.91
C HIS A 396 -26.71 -48.14 2.14
N ALA A 397 -27.18 -49.39 1.97
CA ALA A 397 -27.64 -50.21 3.10
C ALA A 397 -26.51 -50.51 4.09
N VAL A 398 -25.30 -50.77 3.59
CA VAL A 398 -24.09 -50.97 4.43
C VAL A 398 -23.73 -49.73 5.22
N GLN A 399 -23.72 -48.57 4.56
CA GLN A 399 -23.35 -47.29 5.18
C GLN A 399 -24.28 -46.91 6.34
N ARG A 400 -25.58 -47.25 6.26
CA ARG A 400 -26.58 -46.99 7.30
C ARG A 400 -26.19 -47.56 8.68
N TYR A 401 -25.48 -48.67 8.73
CA TYR A 401 -25.03 -49.32 9.97
C TYR A 401 -23.51 -49.26 10.18
N GLY A 402 -22.81 -48.45 9.39
CA GLY A 402 -21.37 -48.23 9.54
C GLY A 402 -20.49 -49.42 9.15
N GLY A 403 -20.96 -50.29 8.26
CA GLY A 403 -20.13 -51.36 7.71
C GLY A 403 -19.09 -50.84 6.72
N TYR A 404 -17.95 -51.50 6.65
CA TYR A 404 -16.90 -51.24 5.67
C TYR A 404 -17.04 -52.21 4.49
N VAL A 405 -17.30 -51.71 3.28
CA VAL A 405 -17.27 -52.53 2.06
C VAL A 405 -15.81 -52.82 1.72
N ASN A 406 -15.37 -54.05 1.99
CA ASN A 406 -13.99 -54.48 1.82
C ASN A 406 -13.63 -54.68 0.35
N ASN A 407 -14.49 -55.41 -0.39
CA ASN A 407 -14.28 -55.68 -1.80
C ASN A 407 -15.57 -56.16 -2.48
N PHE A 408 -15.63 -56.02 -3.81
CA PHE A 408 -16.59 -56.70 -4.68
C PHE A 408 -15.88 -57.83 -5.43
N ILE A 409 -16.47 -59.03 -5.46
CA ILE A 409 -15.91 -60.19 -6.15
C ILE A 409 -16.99 -60.77 -7.07
N GLY A 410 -16.96 -60.39 -8.35
CA GLY A 410 -18.03 -60.73 -9.28
C GLY A 410 -19.31 -59.98 -8.90
N ASP A 411 -20.37 -60.71 -8.57
CA ASP A 411 -21.63 -60.23 -8.01
C ASP A 411 -21.68 -60.26 -6.47
N ALA A 412 -20.65 -60.82 -5.83
CA ALA A 412 -20.57 -60.88 -4.39
C ALA A 412 -20.01 -59.58 -3.78
N MET A 413 -20.48 -59.25 -2.58
CA MET A 413 -20.00 -58.14 -1.77
C MET A 413 -19.50 -58.65 -0.42
N ILE A 414 -18.32 -58.19 0.00
CA ILE A 414 -17.75 -58.47 1.32
C ILE A 414 -17.81 -57.20 2.16
N VAL A 415 -18.47 -57.29 3.31
CA VAL A 415 -18.65 -56.20 4.27
C VAL A 415 -18.08 -56.63 5.61
N VAL A 416 -17.37 -55.72 6.28
CA VAL A 416 -16.75 -56.00 7.58
C VAL A 416 -17.16 -54.95 8.61
N PHE A 417 -17.43 -55.42 9.82
CA PHE A 417 -17.75 -54.61 10.99
C PHE A 417 -16.71 -54.87 12.09
N GLY A 418 -16.29 -53.82 12.80
CA GLY A 418 -15.32 -53.94 13.89
C GLY A 418 -13.85 -53.98 13.44
N ALA A 419 -13.54 -53.93 12.14
CA ALA A 419 -12.16 -54.04 11.64
C ALA A 419 -11.39 -52.72 11.63
N THR A 420 -12.05 -51.61 11.28
CA THR A 420 -11.41 -50.28 11.32
C THR A 420 -11.39 -49.74 12.74
N GLU A 421 -12.47 -49.90 13.49
CA GLU A 421 -12.61 -49.47 14.88
C GLU A 421 -13.32 -50.58 15.67
N PRO A 422 -12.92 -50.85 16.92
CA PRO A 422 -13.61 -51.82 17.76
C PRO A 422 -15.08 -51.47 17.93
N ASP A 423 -15.94 -52.45 17.70
CA ASP A 423 -17.39 -52.26 17.77
C ASP A 423 -18.04 -53.45 18.49
N GLU A 424 -18.56 -53.20 19.68
CA GLU A 424 -19.24 -54.21 20.50
C GLU A 424 -20.55 -54.66 19.84
N ARG A 425 -21.18 -53.79 19.03
CA ARG A 425 -22.46 -54.06 18.35
C ARG A 425 -22.27 -54.55 16.92
N ARG A 426 -21.06 -54.96 16.53
CA ARG A 426 -20.71 -55.48 15.20
C ARG A 426 -21.64 -56.61 14.74
N PHE A 427 -22.06 -57.49 15.65
CA PHE A 427 -22.94 -58.62 15.38
C PHE A 427 -24.34 -58.15 14.96
N GLU A 428 -24.94 -57.26 15.75
CA GLU A 428 -26.24 -56.65 15.45
C GLU A 428 -26.18 -55.85 14.14
N LYS A 429 -25.14 -55.02 13.97
CA LYS A 429 -24.97 -54.17 12.77
C LYS A 429 -24.85 -54.99 11.49
N ALA A 430 -24.09 -56.10 11.51
CA ALA A 430 -24.02 -57.01 10.37
C ALA A 430 -25.39 -57.58 10.02
N LEU A 431 -26.15 -58.00 11.04
CA LEU A 431 -27.48 -58.56 10.85
C LEU A 431 -28.49 -57.51 10.33
N TYR A 432 -28.57 -56.33 10.93
CA TYR A 432 -29.46 -55.27 10.46
C TYR A 432 -29.05 -54.73 9.08
N THR A 433 -27.76 -54.74 8.75
CA THR A 433 -27.29 -54.47 7.38
C THR A 433 -27.87 -55.46 6.39
N SER A 434 -27.88 -56.76 6.72
CA SER A 434 -28.48 -57.78 5.85
C SER A 434 -29.98 -57.54 5.63
N MET A 435 -30.70 -57.07 6.65
CA MET A 435 -32.12 -56.71 6.54
C MET A 435 -32.31 -55.47 5.65
N ALA A 436 -31.52 -54.42 5.85
CA ALA A 436 -31.58 -53.23 5.00
C ALA A 436 -31.20 -53.52 3.54
N MET A 437 -30.24 -54.42 3.30
CA MET A 437 -29.93 -54.91 1.95
C MET A 437 -31.13 -55.59 1.31
N ARG A 438 -31.87 -56.41 2.07
CA ARG A 438 -33.08 -57.07 1.58
C ARG A 438 -34.20 -56.09 1.26
N GLU A 439 -34.40 -55.07 2.10
CA GLU A 439 -35.37 -54.00 1.86
C GLU A 439 -35.02 -53.22 0.58
N ALA A 440 -33.76 -52.80 0.44
CA ALA A 440 -33.27 -52.12 -0.75
C ALA A 440 -33.40 -52.99 -2.01
N LEU A 441 -33.16 -54.30 -1.89
CA LEU A 441 -33.34 -55.25 -2.99
C LEU A 441 -34.83 -55.43 -3.35
N ALA A 442 -35.72 -55.46 -2.37
CA ALA A 442 -37.16 -55.54 -2.61
C ALA A 442 -37.66 -54.29 -3.36
N GLU A 443 -37.18 -53.11 -2.98
CA GLU A 443 -37.45 -51.87 -3.71
C GLU A 443 -36.91 -51.92 -5.14
N PHE A 444 -35.64 -52.29 -5.32
CA PHE A 444 -35.04 -52.45 -6.63
C PHE A 444 -35.80 -53.47 -7.50
N ASN A 445 -36.26 -54.57 -6.91
CA ASN A 445 -37.04 -55.57 -7.62
C ASN A 445 -38.41 -55.04 -8.07
N ARG A 446 -39.06 -54.16 -7.29
CA ARG A 446 -40.31 -53.49 -7.74
C ARG A 446 -40.07 -52.66 -8.99
N GLU A 447 -38.98 -51.90 -9.03
CA GLU A 447 -38.58 -51.14 -10.22
C GLU A 447 -38.30 -52.08 -11.40
N ARG A 448 -37.48 -53.11 -11.20
CA ARG A 448 -37.15 -54.11 -12.23
C ARG A 448 -38.40 -54.79 -12.80
N MET A 449 -39.33 -55.22 -11.94
CA MET A 449 -40.58 -55.84 -12.36
C MET A 449 -41.46 -54.88 -13.18
N SER A 450 -41.43 -53.57 -12.88
CA SER A 450 -42.15 -52.57 -13.67
C SER A 450 -41.59 -52.43 -15.10
N TYR A 451 -40.31 -52.76 -15.30
CA TYR A 451 -39.66 -52.84 -16.61
C TYR A 451 -39.73 -54.24 -17.26
N GLY A 452 -40.47 -55.18 -16.66
CA GLY A 452 -40.58 -56.56 -17.14
C GLY A 452 -39.35 -57.43 -16.87
N GLU A 453 -38.44 -56.99 -15.99
CA GLU A 453 -37.24 -57.75 -15.64
C GLU A 453 -37.47 -58.71 -14.48
N THR A 454 -36.77 -59.85 -14.50
CA THR A 454 -36.86 -60.86 -13.44
C THR A 454 -36.28 -60.33 -12.12
N PRO A 455 -36.96 -60.51 -10.98
CA PRO A 455 -36.45 -60.12 -9.67
C PRO A 455 -35.15 -60.87 -9.33
N LEU A 456 -34.30 -60.21 -8.56
CA LEU A 456 -33.07 -60.73 -8.00
C LEU A 456 -33.31 -61.30 -6.61
N GLU A 457 -32.54 -62.31 -6.25
CA GLU A 457 -32.48 -62.82 -4.89
C GLU A 457 -31.02 -62.84 -4.44
N ILE A 458 -30.79 -62.66 -3.14
CA ILE A 458 -29.44 -62.71 -2.56
C ILE A 458 -29.35 -63.82 -1.52
N GLY A 459 -28.19 -64.46 -1.44
CA GLY A 459 -27.77 -65.26 -0.30
C GLY A 459 -26.89 -64.41 0.61
N VAL A 460 -27.02 -64.56 1.93
CA VAL A 460 -26.20 -63.85 2.91
C VAL A 460 -25.62 -64.84 3.91
N GLY A 461 -24.30 -64.80 4.07
CA GLY A 461 -23.56 -65.48 5.13
C GLY A 461 -22.88 -64.47 6.04
N ILE A 462 -23.05 -64.60 7.36
CA ILE A 462 -22.37 -63.76 8.35
C ILE A 462 -21.55 -64.67 9.25
N ALA A 463 -20.28 -64.33 9.46
CA ALA A 463 -19.46 -65.00 10.46
C ALA A 463 -18.76 -63.99 11.34
N SER A 464 -18.67 -64.29 12.63
CA SER A 464 -17.87 -63.54 13.57
C SER A 464 -16.73 -64.36 14.12
N GLY A 465 -15.68 -63.64 14.52
CA GLY A 465 -14.48 -64.20 15.14
C GLY A 465 -13.25 -63.37 14.81
N THR A 466 -12.12 -63.88 15.25
CA THR A 466 -10.82 -63.22 15.12
C THR A 466 -10.30 -63.24 13.69
N ALA A 467 -9.83 -62.09 13.20
CA ALA A 467 -9.19 -61.95 11.90
C ALA A 467 -8.06 -60.91 11.92
N LEU A 468 -7.20 -60.94 10.92
CA LEU A 468 -6.14 -59.95 10.74
C LEU A 468 -6.66 -58.83 9.82
N ALA A 469 -6.76 -57.60 10.33
CA ALA A 469 -7.10 -56.41 9.54
C ALA A 469 -5.88 -55.51 9.34
N GLY A 470 -5.61 -55.11 8.11
CA GLY A 470 -4.43 -54.28 7.82
C GLY A 470 -4.20 -53.99 6.35
N GLN A 471 -3.11 -53.27 6.07
CA GLN A 471 -2.64 -53.06 4.70
C GLN A 471 -1.86 -54.29 4.24
N ILE A 472 -2.40 -54.98 3.24
CA ILE A 472 -1.83 -56.21 2.69
C ILE A 472 -1.58 -56.01 1.20
N GLY A 473 -0.39 -56.39 0.73
CA GLY A 473 0.03 -56.20 -0.65
C GLY A 473 1.54 -55.97 -0.78
N SER A 474 1.96 -55.34 -1.88
CA SER A 474 3.34 -54.92 -2.11
C SER A 474 3.50 -53.42 -1.86
N LEU A 475 4.74 -52.92 -1.75
CA LEU A 475 5.04 -51.49 -1.59
C LEU A 475 4.39 -50.60 -2.68
N GLU A 476 4.14 -51.16 -3.85
CA GLU A 476 3.54 -50.45 -5.00
C GLU A 476 2.01 -50.59 -5.05
N ARG A 477 1.44 -51.59 -4.36
CA ARG A 477 0.00 -51.87 -4.35
C ARG A 477 -0.41 -52.55 -3.04
N CYS A 478 -0.92 -51.75 -2.11
CA CYS A 478 -1.53 -52.21 -0.87
C CYS A 478 -3.05 -52.00 -0.90
N ILE A 479 -3.79 -52.94 -0.33
CA ILE A 479 -5.24 -52.81 -0.07
C ILE A 479 -5.44 -53.00 1.42
N TYR A 480 -6.28 -52.16 2.04
CA TYR A 480 -6.74 -52.43 3.39
C TYR A 480 -7.78 -53.55 3.34
N THR A 481 -7.44 -54.71 3.88
CA THR A 481 -8.31 -55.88 3.84
C THR A 481 -8.28 -56.66 5.14
N VAL A 482 -9.32 -57.47 5.35
CA VAL A 482 -9.38 -58.45 6.43
C VAL A 482 -9.07 -59.84 5.88
N ILE A 483 -8.17 -60.57 6.54
CA ILE A 483 -7.80 -61.95 6.21
C ILE A 483 -7.92 -62.79 7.47
N GLY A 484 -8.56 -63.95 7.35
CA GLY A 484 -8.70 -64.87 8.46
C GLY A 484 -9.69 -65.98 8.15
N ASP A 485 -9.75 -66.95 9.05
CA ASP A 485 -10.69 -68.07 8.95
C ASP A 485 -12.16 -67.57 8.95
N THR A 486 -12.46 -66.52 9.72
CA THR A 486 -13.79 -65.87 9.76
C THR A 486 -14.30 -65.46 8.38
N VAL A 487 -13.45 -64.88 7.52
CA VAL A 487 -13.84 -64.48 6.15
C VAL A 487 -14.21 -65.72 5.31
N ASN A 488 -13.44 -66.80 5.46
CA ASN A 488 -13.71 -68.05 4.75
C ASN A 488 -14.99 -68.73 5.27
N VAL A 489 -15.27 -68.67 6.56
CA VAL A 489 -16.52 -69.17 7.15
C VAL A 489 -17.71 -68.38 6.60
N ALA A 490 -17.67 -67.05 6.59
CA ALA A 490 -18.73 -66.22 6.01
C ALA A 490 -19.01 -66.57 4.54
N ALA A 491 -17.96 -66.77 3.73
CA ALA A 491 -18.11 -67.12 2.31
C ALA A 491 -18.76 -68.50 2.14
N ARG A 492 -18.39 -69.46 2.99
CA ARG A 492 -18.95 -70.81 2.97
C ARG A 492 -20.39 -70.84 3.49
N LEU A 493 -20.73 -69.99 4.46
CA LEU A 493 -22.11 -69.80 4.93
C LEU A 493 -22.99 -69.18 3.85
N GLU A 494 -22.50 -68.18 3.11
CA GLU A 494 -23.20 -67.65 1.92
C GLU A 494 -23.49 -68.80 0.95
N THR A 495 -22.46 -69.58 0.62
CA THR A 495 -22.61 -70.67 -0.35
C THR A 495 -23.57 -71.76 0.17
N LEU A 496 -23.54 -72.05 1.47
CA LEU A 496 -24.47 -72.97 2.12
C LEU A 496 -25.91 -72.46 2.07
N SER A 497 -26.13 -71.14 2.09
CA SER A 497 -27.46 -70.53 2.00
C SER A 497 -28.23 -70.94 0.74
N LYS A 498 -27.53 -71.34 -0.32
CA LYS A 498 -28.10 -71.86 -1.57
C LYS A 498 -28.84 -73.20 -1.36
N GLN A 499 -28.50 -73.97 -0.34
CA GLN A 499 -29.17 -75.21 0.05
C GLN A 499 -30.41 -74.98 0.92
N PHE A 500 -30.54 -73.77 1.49
CA PHE A 500 -31.64 -73.38 2.37
C PHE A 500 -32.40 -72.18 1.79
N PRO A 501 -33.14 -72.34 0.67
CA PRO A 501 -33.73 -71.21 -0.03
C PRO A 501 -34.80 -70.44 0.79
N TRP A 502 -35.38 -71.07 1.82
CA TRP A 502 -36.30 -70.47 2.79
C TRP A 502 -35.61 -69.66 3.90
N MET A 503 -34.28 -69.71 3.98
CA MET A 503 -33.47 -68.89 4.88
C MET A 503 -32.92 -67.67 4.14
N SER A 504 -32.98 -66.51 4.78
CA SER A 504 -32.43 -65.26 4.26
C SER A 504 -30.97 -65.02 4.66
N VAL A 505 -30.59 -65.46 5.86
CA VAL A 505 -29.26 -65.21 6.44
C VAL A 505 -28.82 -66.45 7.18
N LEU A 506 -27.58 -66.90 6.95
CA LEU A 506 -26.94 -67.95 7.74
C LEU A 506 -25.82 -67.34 8.57
N ILE A 507 -25.72 -67.73 9.84
CA ILE A 507 -24.69 -67.25 10.77
C ILE A 507 -23.96 -68.41 11.47
N ASN A 508 -22.73 -68.19 11.92
CA ASN A 508 -22.01 -69.15 12.77
C ASN A 508 -22.39 -68.99 14.25
N GLU A 509 -22.04 -69.99 15.05
CA GLU A 509 -22.21 -70.00 16.52
C GLU A 509 -21.70 -68.72 17.18
N GLU A 510 -20.50 -68.27 16.81
CA GLU A 510 -19.86 -67.10 17.40
C GLU A 510 -20.72 -65.83 17.24
N THR A 511 -21.34 -65.65 16.08
CA THR A 511 -22.29 -64.55 15.89
C THR A 511 -23.54 -64.76 16.75
N TRP A 512 -24.11 -65.97 16.78
CA TRP A 512 -25.36 -66.25 17.48
C TRP A 512 -25.28 -66.02 19.00
N VAL A 513 -24.22 -66.51 19.66
CA VAL A 513 -24.02 -66.38 21.11
C VAL A 513 -23.95 -64.92 21.57
N HIS A 514 -23.45 -64.03 20.71
CA HIS A 514 -23.32 -62.60 21.00
C HIS A 514 -24.56 -61.77 20.64
N LEU A 515 -25.59 -62.37 20.04
CA LEU A 515 -26.85 -61.68 19.75
C LEU A 515 -27.73 -61.59 21.01
N PRO A 516 -28.50 -60.50 21.18
CA PRO A 516 -29.51 -60.40 22.23
C PRO A 516 -30.55 -61.54 22.16
N PRO A 517 -31.11 -62.02 23.28
CA PRO A 517 -32.11 -63.08 23.29
C PRO A 517 -33.35 -62.80 22.44
N THR A 518 -33.73 -61.52 22.29
CA THR A 518 -34.83 -61.06 21.44
C THR A 518 -34.58 -61.32 19.95
N ILE A 519 -33.31 -61.28 19.53
CA ILE A 519 -32.89 -61.57 18.16
C ILE A 519 -32.69 -63.09 17.99
N GLN A 520 -32.09 -63.77 18.97
CA GLN A 520 -31.87 -65.22 18.92
C GLN A 520 -33.17 -66.00 18.70
N ALA A 521 -34.30 -65.54 19.26
CA ALA A 521 -35.61 -66.16 19.08
C ALA A 521 -36.11 -66.22 17.62
N ALA A 522 -35.53 -65.43 16.71
CA ALA A 522 -35.88 -65.43 15.29
C ALA A 522 -35.08 -66.45 14.46
N PHE A 523 -34.09 -67.14 15.06
CA PHE A 523 -33.21 -68.08 14.36
C PHE A 523 -33.63 -69.53 14.59
N ASP A 524 -33.57 -70.32 13.52
CA ASP A 524 -33.66 -71.78 13.59
C ASP A 524 -32.26 -72.39 13.71
N ASP A 525 -32.13 -73.40 14.56
CA ASP A 525 -30.92 -74.23 14.65
C ASP A 525 -30.86 -75.17 13.43
N LEU A 526 -29.79 -75.05 12.62
CA LEU A 526 -29.55 -75.91 11.46
C LEU A 526 -28.53 -77.02 11.74
N GLY A 527 -27.97 -77.07 12.96
CA GLY A 527 -27.01 -78.06 13.42
C GLY A 527 -25.59 -77.86 12.85
N GLU A 528 -24.79 -78.92 12.97
CA GLU A 528 -23.39 -78.96 12.55
C GLU A 528 -23.25 -79.24 11.05
N HIS A 529 -22.56 -78.35 10.33
CA HIS A 529 -22.30 -78.48 8.90
C HIS A 529 -20.80 -78.59 8.60
N HIS A 530 -20.44 -79.52 7.72
CA HIS A 530 -19.11 -79.58 7.14
C HIS A 530 -18.98 -78.54 6.03
N LEU A 531 -18.27 -77.45 6.32
CA LEU A 531 -17.97 -76.45 5.30
C LEU A 531 -16.82 -76.95 4.41
N LYS A 532 -16.99 -76.84 3.09
CA LYS A 532 -16.02 -77.34 2.10
C LYS A 532 -14.59 -76.82 2.39
N GLY A 533 -13.65 -77.74 2.57
CA GLY A 533 -12.24 -77.41 2.84
C GLY A 533 -11.94 -76.97 4.28
N ARG A 534 -12.81 -77.33 5.24
CA ARG A 534 -12.56 -77.24 6.68
C ARG A 534 -12.51 -78.65 7.27
N GLY A 535 -11.57 -78.91 8.19
CA GLY A 535 -11.51 -80.18 8.92
C GLY A 535 -12.48 -80.28 10.10
N GLN A 536 -12.96 -79.14 10.61
CA GLN A 536 -13.93 -79.05 11.70
C GLN A 536 -15.32 -78.67 11.16
N THR A 537 -16.37 -79.13 11.82
CA THR A 537 -17.74 -78.66 11.55
C THR A 537 -17.95 -77.25 12.12
N VAL A 538 -18.96 -76.57 11.61
CA VAL A 538 -19.43 -75.28 12.12
C VAL A 538 -20.91 -75.42 12.42
N HIS A 539 -21.33 -75.05 13.62
CA HIS A 539 -22.74 -74.92 13.98
C HIS A 539 -23.33 -73.71 13.28
N VAL A 540 -24.42 -73.93 12.53
CA VAL A 540 -25.07 -72.93 11.69
C VAL A 540 -26.46 -72.60 12.22
N TRP A 541 -26.77 -71.31 12.27
CA TRP A 541 -28.10 -70.80 12.58
C TRP A 541 -28.67 -70.07 11.37
N GLY A 542 -29.98 -70.21 11.12
CA GLY A 542 -30.65 -69.61 9.98
C GLY A 542 -31.77 -68.65 10.37
N LEU A 543 -31.77 -67.45 9.81
CA LEU A 543 -32.91 -66.53 9.88
C LEU A 543 -33.87 -66.86 8.73
N ARG A 544 -35.14 -67.14 9.05
CA ARG A 544 -36.18 -67.38 8.05
C ARG A 544 -36.39 -66.17 7.15
N ARG A 545 -36.73 -66.42 5.88
CA ARG A 545 -37.01 -65.36 4.91
C ARG A 545 -38.20 -64.47 5.32
N GLU A 546 -39.20 -65.01 6.00
CA GLU A 546 -40.32 -64.24 6.56
C GLU A 546 -40.04 -63.75 8.00
N GLY A 547 -38.86 -64.08 8.55
CA GLY A 547 -38.46 -63.65 9.88
C GLY A 547 -38.22 -62.15 9.92
N GLU A 548 -38.98 -61.46 10.76
CA GLU A 548 -38.73 -60.07 11.12
C GLU A 548 -37.84 -60.02 12.35
N LEU A 549 -36.91 -59.07 12.35
CA LEU A 549 -36.14 -58.72 13.54
C LEU A 549 -36.86 -57.61 14.30
N PRO A 550 -36.61 -57.47 15.61
CA PRO A 550 -37.04 -56.29 16.35
C PRO A 550 -36.56 -55.00 15.67
N VAL A 551 -37.31 -53.91 15.83
CA VAL A 551 -36.89 -52.62 15.30
C VAL A 551 -35.52 -52.25 15.90
N PRO A 552 -34.51 -51.91 15.07
CA PRO A 552 -33.19 -51.57 15.58
C PRO A 552 -33.27 -50.32 16.45
N ASP A 553 -32.53 -50.32 17.56
CA ASP A 553 -32.32 -49.10 18.35
C ASP A 553 -31.71 -48.01 17.47
N SER A 554 -32.19 -46.77 17.62
CA SER A 554 -31.66 -45.57 16.98
C SER A 554 -30.15 -45.42 17.07
N THR A 555 -29.52 -45.93 18.14
CA THR A 555 -28.07 -45.91 18.36
C THR A 555 -27.27 -46.86 17.46
N LEU A 556 -27.92 -47.81 16.77
CA LEU A 556 -27.28 -48.71 15.80
C LEU A 556 -27.04 -48.04 14.45
N GLN A 557 -27.87 -47.05 14.09
CA GLN A 557 -27.76 -46.36 12.82
C GLN A 557 -26.63 -45.33 12.91
N ARG A 558 -25.79 -45.29 11.90
CA ARG A 558 -24.85 -44.19 11.73
C ARG A 558 -25.68 -42.95 11.44
N LEU A 559 -25.57 -41.92 12.26
CA LEU A 559 -26.07 -40.59 11.94
C LEU A 559 -25.32 -40.11 10.70
N VAL A 560 -25.86 -40.39 9.52
CA VAL A 560 -25.42 -39.76 8.28
C VAL A 560 -25.74 -38.28 8.50
N PRO A 561 -24.75 -37.36 8.44
CA PRO A 561 -25.06 -35.94 8.43
C PRO A 561 -26.05 -35.71 7.28
N GLU A 562 -27.25 -35.22 7.58
CA GLU A 562 -28.16 -34.77 6.53
C GLU A 562 -27.37 -33.79 5.65
N ASP A 563 -27.35 -34.08 4.35
CA ASP A 563 -26.76 -33.17 3.37
C ASP A 563 -27.49 -31.83 3.51
N PRO A 564 -26.81 -30.73 3.89
CA PRO A 564 -27.48 -29.45 4.10
C PRO A 564 -28.11 -28.88 2.82
N ASP A 565 -27.91 -29.51 1.67
CA ASP A 565 -28.41 -29.10 0.35
C ASP A 565 -29.45 -30.08 -0.28
N ALA A 566 -30.04 -31.01 0.48
CA ALA A 566 -31.11 -31.91 -0.01
C ALA A 566 -32.52 -31.28 -0.04
#